data_AF-A0A7C9IVI1-F1
#
_entry.id   AF-A0A7C9IVI1-F1
#
_cell.length_a   1.000
_cell.length_b   1.000
_cell.length_c   1.000
_cell.angle_alpha   90.00
_cell.angle_beta   90.00
_cell.angle_gamma   90.00
#
_symmetry.space_group_name_H-M   'P 1'
#
loop_
_entity.id
_entity.type
_entity.pdbx_description
1 polymer ?
#
loop_
_entity_poly.entity_id
_entity_poly.type
_entity_poly.pdbx_seq_one_letter_code
_entity_poly.pdbx_strand_id
1 'polypeptide(L)'
;MMVDGFSLELESAALTQLADLPVAAVCLHGGRVVLSDGVSLYRIGGDTDDGAAIATRLTLPPVNANGPSRLLGLDAQGVVGGRLELTARSEGGSELAGTLGPGSDSGLPGRVTARLPRGFGRTWEVALAGDDGATLDLAALTLRLLPLDRRTS
;
A
#
# COMPACT_ATOMS: atom_id res chain seq x y z
N MET A 1 15.54 9.78 22.77
CA MET A 1 14.35 9.11 23.32
C MET A 1 14.13 7.87 22.49
N MET A 2 14.22 6.70 23.13
CA MET A 2 14.11 5.39 22.49
C MET A 2 12.62 5.10 22.33
N VAL A 3 12.17 4.82 21.10
CA VAL A 3 10.78 4.44 20.82
C VAL A 3 10.76 2.91 20.72
N ASP A 4 10.12 2.28 21.70
CA ASP A 4 9.90 0.83 21.73
C ASP A 4 8.83 0.48 20.68
N GLY A 5 9.21 -0.34 19.69
CA GLY A 5 8.37 -0.71 18.55
C GLY A 5 7.30 -1.75 18.89
N PHE A 6 6.21 -1.73 18.13
CA PHE A 6 5.13 -2.72 18.19
C PHE A 6 4.95 -3.42 16.84
N SER A 7 4.44 -4.66 16.90
CA SER A 7 4.09 -5.54 15.77
C SER A 7 2.62 -5.96 15.92
N LEU A 8 1.88 -6.05 14.82
CA LEU A 8 0.46 -6.43 14.84
C LEU A 8 0.15 -7.42 13.71
N GLU A 9 -0.36 -8.61 14.07
CA GLU A 9 -0.96 -9.57 13.12
C GLU A 9 -2.34 -10.03 13.61
N LEU A 10 -3.36 -9.76 12.79
CA LEU A 10 -4.73 -10.32 12.86
C LEU A 10 -5.26 -10.42 11.41
N GLU A 11 -4.67 -11.33 10.62
CA GLU A 11 -4.99 -11.73 9.23
C GLU A 11 -5.71 -10.66 8.35
N SER A 12 -5.13 -9.54 7.86
CA SER A 12 -3.72 -9.11 7.77
C SER A 12 -3.58 -7.59 7.52
N ALA A 13 -4.17 -6.72 8.35
CA ALA A 13 -3.94 -5.27 8.32
C ALA A 13 -2.53 -4.89 8.82
N ALA A 14 -1.49 -5.25 8.07
CA ALA A 14 -0.10 -5.15 8.51
C ALA A 14 0.45 -3.72 8.38
N LEU A 15 0.42 -2.98 9.49
CA LEU A 15 1.22 -1.76 9.64
C LEU A 15 2.66 -2.16 9.97
N THR A 16 3.54 -2.14 8.96
CA THR A 16 4.93 -2.60 9.09
C THR A 16 5.90 -1.50 9.53
N GLN A 17 5.54 -0.22 9.33
CA GLN A 17 6.32 0.91 9.81
C GLN A 17 5.44 2.18 9.88
N LEU A 18 5.48 2.88 11.02
CA LEU A 18 4.86 4.19 11.24
C LEU A 18 5.96 5.16 11.63
N ALA A 19 6.02 6.33 10.99
CA ALA A 19 6.97 7.38 11.31
C ALA A 19 6.22 8.65 11.70
N ASP A 20 6.77 9.38 12.67
CA ASP A 20 6.37 10.74 13.05
C ASP A 20 4.93 10.91 13.61
N LEU A 21 4.23 9.82 13.97
CA LEU A 21 2.97 9.85 14.71
C LEU A 21 3.16 9.26 16.13
N PRO A 22 2.86 10.01 17.21
CA PRO A 22 2.93 9.47 18.57
C PRO A 22 1.75 8.52 18.80
N VAL A 23 1.97 7.20 18.85
CA VAL A 23 0.88 6.22 19.02
C VAL A 23 0.91 5.61 20.42
N ALA A 24 -0.20 5.79 21.14
CA ALA A 24 -0.49 5.18 22.43
C ALA A 24 -1.28 3.86 22.30
N ALA A 25 -2.12 3.73 21.26
CA ALA A 25 -2.91 2.52 21.01
C ALA A 25 -3.24 2.32 19.52
N VAL A 26 -3.43 1.07 19.11
CA VAL A 26 -3.86 0.68 17.75
C VAL A 26 -4.96 -0.39 17.82
N CYS A 27 -5.97 -0.30 16.97
CA CYS A 27 -6.99 -1.35 16.83
C CYS A 27 -7.53 -1.46 15.39
N LEU A 28 -8.12 -2.61 15.08
CA LEU A 28 -8.90 -2.80 13.85
C LEU A 28 -10.37 -2.51 14.15
N HIS A 29 -10.96 -1.54 13.45
CA HIS A 29 -12.38 -1.20 13.58
C HIS A 29 -13.03 -1.08 12.20
N GLY A 30 -14.04 -1.92 11.93
CA GLY A 30 -14.78 -1.90 10.66
C GLY A 30 -13.88 -2.13 9.43
N GLY A 31 -12.87 -3.00 9.55
CA GLY A 31 -11.90 -3.29 8.49
C GLY A 31 -10.74 -2.29 8.37
N ARG A 32 -10.73 -1.22 9.19
CA ARG A 32 -9.74 -0.15 9.11
C ARG A 32 -8.83 -0.12 10.32
N VAL A 33 -7.57 0.22 10.11
CA VAL A 33 -6.63 0.45 11.21
C VAL A 33 -6.85 1.84 11.77
N VAL A 34 -7.13 1.90 13.07
CA VAL A 34 -7.29 3.12 13.84
C VAL A 34 -6.17 3.19 14.88
N LEU A 35 -5.54 4.36 14.98
CA LEU A 35 -4.48 4.68 15.92
C LEU A 35 -5.01 5.74 16.90
N SER A 36 -4.45 5.81 18.09
CA SER A 36 -4.69 6.91 19.04
C SER A 36 -3.37 7.35 19.65
N ASP A 37 -3.22 8.64 19.91
CA ASP A 37 -2.11 9.22 20.69
C ASP A 37 -2.49 9.46 22.17
N GLY A 38 -3.73 9.13 22.56
CA GLY A 38 -4.30 9.42 23.88
C GLY A 38 -5.08 10.74 23.98
N VAL A 39 -5.08 11.55 22.92
CA VAL A 39 -5.87 12.79 22.79
C VAL A 39 -6.86 12.66 21.63
N SER A 40 -6.39 12.15 20.50
CA SER A 40 -7.12 12.04 19.23
C SER A 40 -7.12 10.62 18.69
N LEU A 41 -7.99 10.40 17.71
CA LEU A 41 -8.04 9.17 16.90
C LEU A 41 -7.59 9.47 15.47
N TYR A 42 -6.77 8.59 14.93
CA TYR A 42 -6.21 8.67 13.59
C TYR A 42 -6.57 7.41 12.83
N ARG A 43 -6.82 7.52 11.52
CA ARG A 43 -7.01 6.36 10.66
C ARG A 43 -5.83 6.27 9.69
N ILE A 44 -5.40 5.04 9.36
CA ILE A 44 -4.44 4.87 8.26
C ILE A 44 -5.14 5.32 6.97
N GLY A 45 -4.74 6.49 6.46
CA GLY A 45 -5.47 7.21 5.42
C GLY A 45 -6.79 7.79 5.92
N GLY A 46 -7.20 8.93 5.37
CA GLY A 46 -8.29 9.75 5.90
C GLY A 46 -7.79 11.03 6.53
N ASP A 47 -8.70 11.68 7.26
CA ASP A 47 -8.41 12.84 8.09
C ASP A 47 -8.41 12.46 9.58
N THR A 48 -7.75 13.28 10.40
CA THR A 48 -7.87 13.27 11.87
C THR A 48 -9.27 13.74 12.30
N ASP A 49 -9.57 13.62 13.59
CA ASP A 49 -10.73 14.26 14.22
C ASP A 49 -10.79 15.78 13.99
N ASP A 50 -9.62 16.44 13.97
CA ASP A 50 -9.47 17.86 13.64
C ASP A 50 -9.50 18.17 12.13
N GLY A 51 -9.71 17.15 11.28
CA GLY A 51 -9.82 17.29 9.82
C GLY A 51 -8.48 17.44 9.08
N ALA A 52 -7.35 17.12 9.71
CA ALA A 52 -6.03 17.15 9.06
C ALA A 52 -5.75 15.83 8.32
N ALA A 53 -5.23 15.89 7.10
CA ALA A 53 -4.90 14.70 6.31
C ALA A 53 -3.83 13.83 6.98
N ILE A 54 -4.06 12.51 7.00
CA ILE A 54 -3.09 11.53 7.50
C ILE A 54 -2.40 10.86 6.31
N ALA A 55 -1.09 11.08 6.19
CA ALA A 55 -0.29 10.43 5.16
C ALA A 55 -0.30 8.90 5.34
N THR A 56 -0.45 8.17 4.23
CA THR A 56 -0.42 6.71 4.20
C THR A 56 0.85 6.24 3.53
N ARG A 57 1.55 5.27 4.15
CA ARG A 57 2.69 4.58 3.53
C ARG A 57 2.54 3.07 3.74
N LEU A 58 2.69 2.31 2.68
CA LEU A 58 2.63 0.84 2.70
C LEU A 58 3.77 0.30 1.85
N THR A 59 4.64 -0.51 2.45
CA THR A 59 5.67 -1.26 1.70
C THR A 59 5.32 -2.74 1.76
N LEU A 60 5.23 -3.37 0.60
CA LEU A 60 4.93 -4.78 0.46
C LEU A 60 6.21 -5.61 0.65
N PRO A 61 6.11 -6.83 1.21
CA PRO A 61 7.22 -7.76 1.17
C PRO A 61 7.62 -8.04 -0.29
N PRO A 62 8.91 -8.33 -0.56
CA PRO A 62 9.36 -8.61 -1.92
C PRO A 62 8.60 -9.79 -2.53
N VAL A 63 8.08 -9.60 -3.75
CA VAL A 63 7.34 -10.64 -4.48
C VAL A 63 8.23 -11.28 -5.53
N ASN A 64 8.43 -12.60 -5.42
CA ASN A 64 9.18 -13.39 -6.39
C ASN A 64 8.26 -13.92 -7.50
N ALA A 65 8.56 -13.60 -8.75
CA ALA A 65 7.80 -13.97 -9.94
C ALA A 65 8.08 -15.40 -10.44
N ASN A 66 8.82 -16.23 -9.69
CA ASN A 66 9.22 -17.60 -10.05
C ASN A 66 9.92 -17.70 -11.42
N GLY A 67 10.52 -16.62 -11.90
CA GLY A 67 11.23 -16.54 -13.19
C GLY A 67 11.43 -15.09 -13.66
N PRO A 68 12.20 -14.87 -14.75
CA PRO A 68 12.31 -13.55 -15.36
C PRO A 68 10.94 -13.04 -15.82
N SER A 69 10.55 -11.87 -15.32
CA SER A 69 9.25 -11.27 -15.58
C SER A 69 9.35 -9.78 -15.87
N ARG A 70 8.31 -9.24 -16.51
CA ARG A 70 8.08 -7.81 -16.63
C ARG A 70 6.90 -7.40 -15.74
N LEU A 71 7.11 -6.41 -14.88
CA LEU A 71 6.02 -5.78 -14.13
C LEU A 71 5.26 -4.82 -15.04
N LEU A 72 3.96 -5.04 -15.19
CA LEU A 72 3.05 -4.22 -15.99
C LEU A 72 2.27 -3.21 -15.15
N GLY A 73 2.15 -3.47 -13.85
CA GLY A 73 1.33 -2.67 -12.94
C GLY A 73 0.93 -3.40 -11.68
N LEU A 74 0.06 -2.75 -10.92
CA LEU A 74 -0.49 -3.23 -9.66
C LEU A 74 -2.01 -3.06 -9.70
N ASP A 75 -2.74 -4.14 -9.47
CA ASP A 75 -4.17 -4.09 -9.20
C ASP A 75 -4.40 -4.02 -7.69
N ALA A 76 -5.30 -3.13 -7.27
CA ALA A 76 -5.79 -3.04 -5.91
C ALA A 76 -7.31 -3.29 -5.90
N GLN A 77 -7.75 -4.16 -5.01
CA GLN A 77 -9.16 -4.44 -4.76
C GLN A 77 -9.53 -3.91 -3.37
N GLY A 78 -10.55 -3.06 -3.29
CA GLY A 78 -10.93 -2.35 -2.08
C GLY A 78 -11.29 -0.89 -2.36
N VAL A 79 -11.15 -0.04 -1.35
CA VAL A 79 -11.36 1.41 -1.44
C VAL A 79 -10.01 2.12 -1.50
N VAL A 80 -9.82 2.91 -2.55
CA VAL A 80 -8.74 3.89 -2.70
C VAL A 80 -9.40 5.24 -2.93
N GLY A 81 -9.53 6.04 -1.87
CA GLY A 81 -10.33 7.27 -1.86
C GLY A 81 -9.68 8.47 -2.55
N GLY A 82 -8.39 8.39 -2.88
CA GLY A 82 -7.63 9.47 -3.51
C GLY A 82 -6.43 8.90 -4.25
N ARG A 83 -5.33 9.66 -4.34
CA ARG A 83 -4.18 9.28 -5.17
C ARG A 83 -3.06 8.72 -4.30
N LEU A 84 -2.61 7.51 -4.63
CA LEU A 84 -1.37 6.95 -4.11
C LEU A 84 -0.28 6.97 -5.19
N GLU A 85 0.87 7.49 -4.84
CA GLU A 85 2.12 7.25 -5.55
C GLU A 85 2.57 5.80 -5.33
N LEU A 86 2.92 5.13 -6.41
CA LEU A 86 3.39 3.75 -6.45
C LEU A 86 4.85 3.76 -6.92
N THR A 87 5.73 3.14 -6.16
CA THR A 87 7.09 2.83 -6.60
C THR A 87 7.31 1.33 -6.61
N ALA A 88 8.04 0.84 -7.60
CA ALA A 88 8.44 -0.56 -7.69
C ALA A 88 9.91 -0.68 -8.04
N ARG A 89 10.63 -1.53 -7.33
CA ARG A 89 12.06 -1.80 -7.52
C ARG A 89 12.26 -3.28 -7.79
N SER A 90 13.18 -3.60 -8.68
CA SER A 90 13.58 -4.98 -8.93
C SER A 90 15.01 -5.23 -8.46
N GLU A 91 15.31 -6.49 -8.15
CA GLU A 91 16.68 -6.94 -7.89
C GLU A 91 17.65 -6.65 -9.06
N GLY A 92 17.13 -6.52 -10.29
CA GLY A 92 17.89 -6.21 -11.50
C GLY A 92 18.16 -4.72 -11.71
N GLY A 93 17.80 -3.86 -10.75
CA GLY A 93 18.02 -2.41 -10.81
C GLY A 93 16.95 -1.62 -11.55
N SER A 94 15.87 -2.24 -12.05
CA SER A 94 14.72 -1.48 -12.54
C SER A 94 14.05 -0.73 -11.39
N GLU A 95 13.85 0.58 -11.55
CA GLU A 95 12.95 1.40 -10.72
C GLU A 95 11.80 1.92 -11.59
N LEU A 96 10.58 1.76 -11.10
CA LEU A 96 9.36 2.17 -11.77
C LEU A 96 8.53 3.04 -10.83
N ALA A 97 7.84 4.01 -11.41
CA ALA A 97 6.89 4.84 -10.70
C ALA A 97 5.54 4.85 -11.44
N GLY A 98 4.46 5.00 -10.70
CA GLY A 98 3.11 5.13 -11.22
C GLY A 98 2.18 5.63 -10.14
N THR A 99 0.88 5.66 -10.46
CA THR A 99 -0.14 6.17 -9.55
C THR A 99 -1.35 5.26 -9.52
N LEU A 100 -1.98 5.19 -8.36
CA LEU A 100 -3.16 4.38 -8.07
C LEU A 100 -4.28 5.28 -7.52
N GLY A 101 -5.48 5.14 -8.06
CA GLY A 101 -6.69 5.83 -7.54
C GLY A 101 -7.02 7.19 -8.21
N PRO A 102 -8.16 7.80 -7.83
CA PRO A 102 -9.21 7.23 -6.98
C PRO A 102 -9.96 6.07 -7.66
N GLY A 103 -10.43 5.10 -6.87
CA GLY A 103 -11.05 3.86 -7.37
C GLY A 103 -12.54 3.95 -7.65
N SER A 104 -13.30 4.73 -6.85
CA SER A 104 -14.66 5.15 -7.17
C SER A 104 -15.05 6.39 -6.36
N ASP A 105 -15.79 7.32 -6.96
CA ASP A 105 -16.30 8.53 -6.29
C ASP A 105 -17.33 8.21 -5.20
N SER A 106 -17.92 7.00 -5.23
CA SER A 106 -18.93 6.56 -4.27
C SER A 106 -18.36 6.04 -2.94
N GLY A 107 -17.04 5.91 -2.83
CA GLY A 107 -16.38 5.33 -1.65
C GLY A 107 -16.64 3.82 -1.46
N LEU A 108 -17.29 3.17 -2.43
CA LEU A 108 -17.56 1.73 -2.42
C LEU A 108 -16.32 0.93 -2.85
N PRO A 109 -16.11 -0.28 -2.31
CA PRO A 109 -15.04 -1.18 -2.73
C PRO A 109 -15.13 -1.49 -4.22
N GLY A 110 -14.01 -1.39 -4.93
CA GLY A 110 -13.89 -1.67 -6.36
C GLY A 110 -12.51 -2.22 -6.71
N ARG A 111 -12.21 -2.28 -8.01
CA ARG A 111 -10.87 -2.60 -8.51
C ARG A 111 -10.29 -1.37 -9.18
N VAL A 112 -9.08 -0.98 -8.80
CA VAL A 112 -8.32 0.07 -9.48
C VAL A 112 -6.94 -0.45 -9.85
N THR A 113 -6.40 0.02 -10.98
CA THR A 113 -5.15 -0.48 -11.55
C THR A 113 -4.19 0.68 -11.78
N ALA A 114 -2.99 0.56 -11.21
CA ALA A 114 -1.85 1.39 -11.57
C ALA A 114 -1.09 0.72 -12.71
N ARG A 115 -0.89 1.43 -13.82
CA ARG A 115 -0.01 0.97 -14.90
C ARG A 115 1.40 1.48 -14.62
N LEU A 116 2.38 0.61 -14.76
CA LEU A 116 3.79 0.96 -14.60
C LEU A 116 4.52 0.96 -15.95
N PRO A 117 5.59 1.77 -16.09
CA PRO A 117 6.53 1.65 -17.21
C PRO A 117 7.12 0.24 -17.29
N ARG A 118 7.79 -0.05 -18.41
CA ARG A 118 8.37 -1.37 -18.65
C ARG A 118 9.62 -1.58 -17.78
N GLY A 119 9.51 -2.37 -16.73
CA GLY A 119 10.66 -2.89 -15.99
C GLY A 119 10.86 -4.39 -16.18
N PHE A 120 12.02 -4.91 -15.76
CA PHE A 120 12.35 -6.33 -15.81
C PHE A 120 12.97 -6.76 -14.47
N GLY A 121 12.64 -7.98 -14.03
CA GLY A 121 13.13 -8.51 -12.76
C GLY A 121 12.49 -9.85 -12.41
N ARG A 122 13.06 -10.50 -11.41
CA ARG A 122 12.50 -11.74 -10.83
C ARG A 122 11.82 -11.45 -9.50
N THR A 123 12.44 -10.61 -8.69
CA THR A 123 11.88 -10.14 -7.42
C THR A 123 11.52 -8.66 -7.53
N TRP A 124 10.36 -8.28 -7.00
CA TRP A 124 9.85 -6.91 -6.98
C TRP A 124 9.52 -6.45 -5.56
N GLU A 125 10.10 -5.33 -5.15
CA GLU A 125 9.70 -4.57 -3.97
C GLU A 125 8.76 -3.47 -4.42
N VAL A 126 7.66 -3.29 -3.69
CA VAL A 126 6.62 -2.32 -4.05
C VAL A 126 6.24 -1.48 -2.85
N ALA A 127 6.19 -0.17 -3.03
CA ALA A 127 5.73 0.76 -2.02
C ALA A 127 4.63 1.69 -2.57
N LEU A 128 3.66 1.98 -1.72
CA LEU A 128 2.56 2.90 -1.94
C LEU A 128 2.68 4.05 -0.93
N ALA A 129 2.48 5.29 -1.38
CA ALA A 129 2.48 6.47 -0.54
C ALA A 129 1.37 7.44 -0.97
N GLY A 130 0.64 8.01 -0.02
CA GLY A 130 -0.32 9.08 -0.26
C GLY A 130 -0.22 10.13 0.85
N ASP A 131 -0.35 11.40 0.51
CA ASP A 131 -0.27 12.55 1.41
C ASP A 131 -1.56 13.38 1.45
N ASP A 132 -2.55 13.01 0.63
CA ASP A 132 -3.83 13.71 0.47
C ASP A 132 -4.88 13.30 1.51
N GLY A 133 -4.55 12.45 2.46
CA GLY A 133 -5.51 11.94 3.44
C GLY A 133 -6.56 11.02 2.81
N ALA A 134 -6.29 10.40 1.65
CA ALA A 134 -7.20 9.45 1.05
C ALA A 134 -7.47 8.25 1.96
N THR A 135 -8.74 7.82 2.02
CA THR A 135 -9.10 6.56 2.69
C THR A 135 -8.48 5.38 1.95
N LEU A 136 -7.79 4.48 2.67
CA LEU A 136 -7.26 3.23 2.14
C LEU A 136 -7.81 2.03 2.90
N ASP A 137 -8.54 1.16 2.19
CA ASP A 137 -9.09 -0.09 2.73
C ASP A 137 -9.00 -1.17 1.66
N LEU A 138 -7.97 -2.02 1.73
CA LEU A 138 -7.62 -2.95 0.66
C LEU A 138 -7.88 -4.39 1.07
N ALA A 139 -8.69 -5.08 0.26
CA ALA A 139 -8.91 -6.52 0.38
C ALA A 139 -7.79 -7.33 -0.32
N ALA A 140 -7.21 -6.81 -1.40
CA ALA A 140 -6.12 -7.48 -2.10
C ALA A 140 -5.25 -6.51 -2.91
N LEU A 141 -3.97 -6.87 -3.03
CA LEU A 141 -3.01 -6.27 -3.95
C LEU A 141 -2.43 -7.37 -4.84
N THR A 142 -2.40 -7.13 -6.15
CA THR A 142 -1.95 -8.14 -7.13
C THR A 142 -1.02 -7.51 -8.15
N LEU A 143 0.23 -8.00 -8.21
CA LEU A 143 1.16 -7.60 -9.25
C LEU A 143 0.74 -8.19 -10.60
N ARG A 144 0.72 -7.34 -11.63
CA ARG A 144 0.51 -7.76 -13.01
C ARG A 144 1.85 -8.08 -13.64
N LEU A 145 2.22 -9.35 -13.61
CA LEU A 145 3.50 -9.84 -14.13
C LEU A 145 3.30 -10.48 -15.50
N LEU A 146 4.20 -10.19 -16.43
CA LEU A 146 4.32 -10.87 -17.72
C LEU A 146 5.59 -11.74 -17.69
N PRO A 147 5.47 -13.08 -17.68
CA PRO A 147 6.62 -13.96 -17.81
C PRO A 147 7.37 -13.71 -19.12
N LEU A 148 8.70 -13.65 -19.05
CA LEU A 148 9.56 -13.45 -20.23
C LEU A 148 10.11 -14.76 -20.80
N ASP A 149 10.22 -15.80 -19.97
CA ASP A 149 10.50 -17.15 -20.44
C ASP A 149 9.21 -17.82 -20.91
N ARG A 150 9.16 -18.17 -22.21
CA ARG A 150 8.03 -18.87 -22.85
C ARG A 150 8.13 -20.40 -22.80
N ARG A 151 9.09 -20.95 -22.06
CA ARG A 151 9.25 -22.41 -21.97
C ARG A 151 8.33 -22.91 -20.84
N THR A 152 7.32 -23.68 -21.25
CA THR A 152 6.32 -24.43 -20.48
C THR A 152 5.23 -23.64 -19.76
N SER A 153 4.15 -23.34 -20.50
CA SER A 153 2.78 -23.62 -20.01
C SER A 153 2.44 -25.08 -20.24
#